data_AF-A0A9X5XBC6-F1
#
_entry.id   AF-A0A9X5XBC6-F1
#
_cell.length_a   1.000
_cell.length_b   1.000
_cell.length_c   1.000
_cell.angle_alpha   90.00
_cell.angle_beta   90.00
_cell.angle_gamma   90.00
#
_symmetry.space_group_name_H-M   'P 1'
#
loop_
_entity.id
_entity.type
_entity.pdbx_description
1 polymer ?
#
loop_
_entity_poly.entity_id
_entity_poly.type
_entity_poly.pdbx_seq_one_letter_code
_entity_poly.pdbx_strand_id
1 'polypeptide(L)' 'METKSVSQVSEHGGQRADVIVEAAGRLFFAPGSVRVSMDDLARELGMSKKTIYRHFPDKRSLLAAVLDRQFAAVERTL' A
#
# COMPACT_ATOMS: atom_id res chain seq x y z
N MET A 1 15.97 18.02 31.58
CA MET A 1 16.76 18.00 30.34
C MET A 1 16.97 16.54 30.01
N GLU A 2 16.01 15.91 29.32
CA GLU A 2 16.09 14.50 28.94
C GLU A 2 15.71 14.39 27.47
N THR A 3 16.66 13.87 26.71
CA THR A 3 16.71 13.71 25.28
C THR A 3 15.69 12.68 24.81
N LYS A 4 14.65 13.11 24.08
CA LYS A 4 13.78 12.15 23.37
C LYS A 4 14.50 11.60 22.13
N SER A 5 14.75 10.31 22.25
CA SER A 5 15.49 9.37 21.42
C SER A 5 14.96 9.20 19.99
N VAL A 6 15.92 8.87 19.13
CA VAL A 6 15.88 8.44 17.74
C VAL A 6 15.04 7.17 17.59
N SER A 7 13.71 7.27 17.48
CA SER A 7 12.85 6.10 17.22
C SER A 7 11.79 6.29 16.13
N GLN A 8 11.70 7.48 15.52
CA GLN A 8 10.63 7.83 14.59
C GLN A 8 10.84 7.33 13.13
N VAL A 9 11.99 6.73 12.81
CA VAL A 9 12.38 6.40 11.43
C VAL A 9 11.79 5.05 10.95
N SER A 10 11.27 4.22 11.84
CA SER A 10 10.85 2.83 11.52
C SER A 10 9.34 2.63 11.35
N GLU A 11 8.49 3.55 11.80
CA GLU A 11 7.01 3.40 11.76
C GLU A 11 6.39 3.94 10.46
N HIS A 12 7.05 4.93 9.83
CA HIS A 12 6.57 5.55 8.60
C HIS A 12 6.61 4.60 7.39
N GLY A 13 7.46 3.57 7.44
CA GLY A 13 7.58 2.58 6.38
C GLY A 13 6.36 1.68 6.26
N GLY A 14 5.86 1.19 7.41
CA GLY A 14 4.65 0.37 7.49
C GLY A 14 3.39 1.15 7.15
N GLN A 15 3.23 2.35 7.73
CA GLN A 15 2.06 3.20 7.47
C GLN A 15 1.91 3.57 5.98
N ARG A 16 3.04 3.81 5.27
CA ARG A 16 3.01 4.08 3.83
C ARG A 16 2.63 2.84 3.02
N ALA A 17 3.14 1.67 3.38
CA ALA A 17 2.79 0.42 2.71
C ALA A 17 1.28 0.15 2.84
N ASP A 18 0.71 0.35 4.02
CA ASP A 18 -0.73 0.14 4.27
C ASP A 18 -1.61 1.07 3.44
N VAL A 19 -1.25 2.35 3.34
CA VAL A 19 -1.96 3.34 2.50
C VAL A 19 -1.92 2.92 1.03
N ILE A 20 -0.76 2.46 0.55
CA ILE A 20 -0.59 2.01 -0.83
C ILE A 20 -1.47 0.76 -1.10
N VAL A 21 -1.45 -0.22 -0.20
CA VAL A 21 -2.26 -1.45 -0.31
C VAL A 21 -3.74 -1.13 -0.31
N GLU A 22 -4.19 -0.19 0.53
CA GLU A 22 -5.60 0.20 0.59
C GLU A 22 -6.08 0.82 -0.73
N ALA A 23 -5.33 1.79 -1.26
CA ALA A 23 -5.67 2.45 -2.52
C ALA A 23 -5.61 1.48 -3.70
N ALA A 24 -4.60 0.60 -3.72
CA ALA A 24 -4.49 -0.44 -4.74
C ALA A 24 -5.68 -1.40 -4.71
N GLY A 25 -6.13 -1.81 -3.53
CA GLY A 25 -7.34 -2.62 -3.36
C GLY A 25 -8.57 -1.94 -3.95
N ARG A 26 -8.82 -0.67 -3.59
CA ARG A 26 -9.95 0.09 -4.15
C ARG A 26 -9.92 0.13 -5.68
N LEU A 27 -8.75 0.40 -6.26
CA LEU A 27 -8.60 0.48 -7.71
C LEU A 27 -8.74 -0.88 -8.39
N PHE A 28 -8.13 -1.95 -7.86
CA PHE A 28 -8.19 -3.28 -8.46
C PHE A 28 -9.60 -3.85 -8.47
N PHE A 29 -10.40 -3.60 -7.44
CA PHE A 29 -11.76 -4.14 -7.30
C PHE A 29 -12.86 -3.17 -7.75
N ALA A 30 -12.51 -1.99 -8.27
CA ALA A 30 -13.49 -1.05 -8.81
C ALA A 30 -14.19 -1.63 -10.07
N PRO A 31 -15.48 -1.37 -10.29
CA PRO A 31 -16.17 -1.80 -11.52
C PRO A 31 -15.46 -1.29 -12.78
N GLY A 32 -15.17 -2.18 -13.73
CA GLY A 32 -14.50 -1.84 -15.00
C GLY A 32 -12.97 -1.72 -14.93
N SER A 33 -12.32 -2.14 -13.83
CA SER A 33 -10.88 -2.05 -13.56
C SER A 33 -9.99 -3.02 -14.36
N VAL A 34 -10.08 -3.05 -15.70
CA VAL A 34 -9.32 -4.03 -16.49
C VAL A 34 -7.80 -3.76 -16.48
N ARG A 35 -7.36 -2.52 -16.22
CA ARG A 35 -5.92 -2.17 -16.22
C ARG A 35 -5.56 -1.03 -15.27
N VAL A 36 -5.65 -1.25 -13.96
CA VAL A 36 -4.99 -0.33 -13.01
C VAL A 36 -3.47 -0.43 -13.19
N SER A 37 -2.83 0.68 -13.53
CA SER A 37 -1.38 0.76 -13.67
C SER A 37 -0.71 1.28 -12.39
N MET A 38 0.61 1.12 -12.28
CA MET A 38 1.38 1.75 -11.20
C MET A 38 1.39 3.29 -11.31
N ASP A 39 1.16 3.84 -12.51
CA ASP A 39 0.96 5.29 -12.72
C ASP A 39 -0.35 5.78 -12.12
N ASP A 40 -1.44 5.03 -12.33
CA ASP A 40 -2.75 5.39 -11.80
C ASP A 40 -2.72 5.44 -10.28
N LEU A 41 -2.07 4.45 -9.66
CA LEU A 41 -1.89 4.41 -8.21
C LEU A 41 -1.02 5.56 -7.69
N ALA A 42 0.07 5.90 -8.40
CA ALA A 42 0.93 7.04 -8.05
C ALA A 42 0.15 8.36 -8.08
N ARG A 43 -0.66 8.57 -9.12
CA ARG A 43 -1.53 9.73 -9.28
C ARG A 43 -2.60 9.80 -8.19
N GLU A 44 -3.27 8.70 -7.92
CA GLU A 44 -4.31 8.60 -6.87
C GLU A 44 -3.75 8.96 -5.48
N LEU A 45 -2.55 8.48 -5.17
CA LEU A 45 -1.92 8.66 -3.87
C LEU A 45 -1.14 9.99 -3.72
N GLY A 46 -0.99 10.76 -4.81
CA GLY A 46 -0.08 11.92 -4.82
C GLY A 46 1.39 11.52 -4.53
N MET A 47 1.77 10.27 -4.83
CA MET A 47 3.10 9.73 -4.53
C MET A 47 3.92 9.60 -5.82
N SER A 48 5.24 9.75 -5.70
CA SER A 48 6.12 9.39 -6.80
C SER A 48 6.13 7.87 -7.01
N LYS A 49 6.20 7.44 -8.28
CA LYS A 49 6.42 6.02 -8.63
C LYS A 49 7.58 5.39 -7.84
N LYS A 50 8.70 6.10 -7.70
CA LYS A 50 9.87 5.66 -6.93
C LYS A 50 9.52 5.34 -5.47
N THR A 51 8.61 6.11 -4.87
CA THR A 51 8.13 5.85 -3.51
C THR A 51 7.37 4.54 -3.45
N ILE A 52 6.44 4.30 -4.38
CA ILE A 52 5.67 3.05 -4.42
C ILE A 52 6.58 1.86 -4.68
N TYR A 53 7.49 1.96 -5.67
CA TYR A 53 8.43 0.89 -6.00
C TYR A 53 9.41 0.53 -4.89
N ARG A 54 9.67 1.45 -3.95
CA ARG A 54 10.47 1.15 -2.74
C ARG A 54 9.75 0.20 -1.78
N HIS A 55 8.42 0.23 -1.77
CA HIS A 55 7.61 -0.67 -0.94
C HIS A 55 7.18 -1.92 -1.72
N PHE A 56 6.86 -1.77 -3.00
CA PHE A 56 6.37 -2.83 -3.87
C PHE A 56 7.13 -2.80 -5.20
N PRO A 57 8.20 -3.61 -5.35
CA PRO A 57 9.10 -3.54 -6.51
C PRO A 57 8.40 -3.86 -7.84
N ASP A 58 7.26 -4.55 -7.79
CA ASP A 58 6.44 -4.84 -8.96
C ASP A 58 4.95 -4.91 -8.63
N LYS A 59 4.10 -4.90 -9.67
CA LYS A 59 2.65 -4.97 -9.53
C LYS A 59 2.18 -6.27 -8.87
N ARG A 60 2.92 -7.38 -9.01
CA ARG A 60 2.54 -8.68 -8.44
C ARG A 60 2.72 -8.66 -6.92
N SER A 61 3.81 -8.09 -6.43
CA SER A 61 4.08 -7.91 -4.99
C SER A 61 3.01 -7.05 -4.32
N LEU A 62 2.58 -5.99 -4.99
CA LEU A 62 1.47 -5.15 -4.52
C LEU A 62 0.14 -5.92 -4.51
N LEU A 63 -0.16 -6.66 -5.59
CA LEU A 63 -1.39 -7.45 -5.67
C LEU A 63 -1.43 -8.55 -4.60
N ALA A 64 -0.32 -9.21 -4.32
CA ALA A 64 -0.22 -10.20 -3.25
C ALA A 64 -0.57 -9.58 -1.88
N ALA A 65 0.05 -8.45 -1.53
CA ALA A 65 -0.24 -7.75 -0.28
C ALA A 65 -1.71 -7.27 -0.16
N VAL A 66 -2.30 -6.87 -1.29
CA VAL A 66 -3.75 -6.55 -1.35
C VAL A 66 -4.59 -7.79 -1.04
N LEU A 67 -4.30 -8.92 -1.68
CA LEU A 67 -5.04 -10.17 -1.46
C LEU A 67 -4.90 -10.66 -0.02
N ASP A 68 -3.68 -10.64 0.54
CA ASP A 68 -3.42 -11.02 1.92
C ASP A 68 -4.27 -10.17 2.90
N ARG A 69 -4.34 -8.86 2.68
CA ARG A 69 -5.20 -7.97 3.49
C ARG A 69 -6.68 -8.31 3.37
N GLN A 70 -7.16 -8.68 2.18
CA GLN A 70 -8.57 -9.05 1.97
C GLN A 70 -8.90 -10.40 2.63
N PHE A 71 -8.02 -11.40 2.51
CA PHE A 71 -8.21 -12.69 3.17
C PHE A 71 -8.22 -12.54 4.70
N ALA A 72 -7.27 -11.78 5.26
CA ALA A 72 -7.24 -11.49 6.70
C ALA A 72 -8.46 -10.69 7.20
N ALA A 73 -9.13 -9.93 6.31
CA ALA A 73 -10.38 -9.26 6.66
C ALA A 73 -11.57 -10.25 6.72
N VAL A 74 -11.61 -11.21 5.80
CA VAL A 74 -12.63 -12.27 5.78
C VAL A 74 -12.50 -13.15 7.03
N GLU A 75 -11.29 -13.59 7.37
CA GLU A 75 -11.03 -14.43 8.56
C GLU A 75 -11.46 -13.78 9.87
N ARG A 76 -11.37 -12.44 9.98
CA ARG A 76 -11.80 -11.71 11.18
C ARG A 76 -13.32 -11.57 11.34
N THR A 77 -14.06 -11.81 10.25
CA THR A 77 -15.53 -11.66 10.23
C THR A 77 -16.23 -13.01 10.43
N LEU A 78 -15.48 -14.11 10.37
CA LEU A 78 -15.93 -15.47 10.70
C LEU A 78 -15.71 -15.76 12.19
#